data_AF-A0A1G2YL29-F1
#
_entry.id   AF-A0A1G2YL29-F1
#
_cell.length_a   1.000
_cell.length_b   1.000
_cell.length_c   1.000
_cell.angle_alpha   90.00
_cell.angle_beta   90.00
_cell.angle_gamma   90.00
#
_symmetry.space_group_name_H-M   'P 1'
#
loop_
_entity.id
_entity.type
_entity.pdbx_description
1 polymer ?
#
loop_
_entity_poly.entity_id
_entity_poly.type
_entity_poly.pdbx_seq_one_letter_code
_entity_poly.pdbx_strand_id
1 'polypeptide(L)'
;MNKIKTRKKDRNERREELLRPSRYLGYDRDELGMYLMSRGAYKIAESQFRRAIWLNPFEYRFVCHMAWCLYKQGFHKEAKNYIDQLNLQVQHVDEEIRTIIHLIKN
;
A
#
# COMPACT_ATOMS: atom_id res chain seq x y z
N MET A 1 19.81 27.34 -12.21
CA MET A 1 19.01 26.78 -11.09
C MET A 1 17.65 26.35 -11.64
N ASN A 2 17.48 25.06 -11.96
CA ASN A 2 16.19 24.54 -12.39
C ASN A 2 15.26 24.46 -11.16
N LYS A 3 14.24 25.33 -11.12
CA LYS A 3 13.16 25.22 -10.14
C LYS A 3 12.45 23.90 -10.42
N ILE A 4 12.66 22.90 -9.56
CA ILE A 4 11.90 21.65 -9.56
C ILE A 4 10.42 22.06 -9.42
N LYS A 5 9.65 21.95 -10.50
CA LYS A 5 8.20 22.16 -10.45
C LYS A 5 7.64 21.07 -9.55
N THR A 6 7.28 21.42 -8.32
CA THR A 6 6.66 20.48 -7.39
C THR A 6 5.36 19.94 -7.99
N ARG A 7 5.27 18.62 -8.14
CA ARG A 7 4.08 17.91 -8.60
C ARG A 7 2.86 18.35 -7.79
N LYS A 8 1.75 18.62 -8.46
CA LYS A 8 0.48 18.94 -7.78
C LYS A 8 0.04 17.70 -7.01
N LYS A 9 0.03 17.80 -5.68
CA LYS A 9 -0.33 16.68 -4.80
C LYS A 9 -1.78 16.25 -5.04
N ASP A 10 -2.01 14.94 -5.09
CA ASP A 10 -3.35 14.38 -5.25
C ASP A 10 -4.19 14.50 -3.97
N ARG A 11 -5.45 14.10 -4.04
CA ARG A 11 -6.39 14.20 -2.91
C ARG A 11 -5.94 13.38 -1.70
N ASN A 12 -5.38 12.19 -1.94
CA ASN A 12 -4.94 11.28 -0.89
C ASN A 12 -3.69 11.85 -0.21
N GLU A 13 -2.70 12.31 -0.98
CA GLU A 13 -1.49 12.94 -0.44
C GLU A 13 -1.82 14.16 0.43
N ARG A 14 -2.76 15.01 -0.01
CA ARG A 14 -3.20 16.18 0.77
C ARG A 14 -3.86 15.77 2.08
N ARG A 15 -4.74 14.76 2.03
CA ARG A 15 -5.43 14.25 3.21
C ARG A 15 -4.46 13.58 4.18
N GLU A 16 -3.50 12.81 3.65
CA GLU A 16 -2.44 12.18 4.43
C GLU A 16 -1.61 13.24 5.16
N GLU A 17 -1.17 14.30 4.46
CA GLU A 17 -0.41 15.39 5.06
C GLU A 17 -1.13 16.12 6.20
N LEU A 18 -2.45 16.30 6.08
CA LEU A 18 -3.25 16.98 7.10
C LEU A 18 -3.47 16.12 8.35
N LEU A 19 -3.45 14.79 8.23
CA LEU A 19 -3.89 13.88 9.28
C LEU A 19 -2.76 13.02 9.87
N ARG A 20 -1.59 12.98 9.25
CA ARG A 20 -0.48 12.13 9.73
C ARG A 20 0.36 12.83 10.82
N PRO A 21 0.71 12.13 11.90
CA PRO A 21 1.71 12.61 12.85
C PRO A 21 3.10 12.80 12.21
N SER A 22 3.43 11.97 11.22
CA SER A 22 4.69 12.04 10.47
C SER A 22 4.55 11.44 9.07
N ARG A 23 4.90 12.22 8.05
CA ARG A 23 6.07 11.91 7.20
C ARG A 23 6.25 10.48 6.69
N TYR A 24 6.89 9.74 7.59
CA TYR A 24 7.63 8.53 7.33
C TYR A 24 7.03 7.35 8.11
N LEU A 25 5.95 7.60 8.85
CA LEU A 25 5.39 6.63 9.77
C LEU A 25 4.74 5.47 9.00
N GLY A 26 5.17 4.24 9.31
CA GLY A 26 4.64 3.02 8.70
C GLY A 26 5.40 2.56 7.46
N TYR A 27 6.21 3.41 6.82
CA TYR A 27 7.04 3.02 5.68
C TYR A 27 8.12 2.00 6.06
N ASP A 28 8.72 2.16 7.24
CA ASP A 28 9.64 1.19 7.83
C ASP A 28 9.01 -0.21 7.99
N ARG A 29 7.74 -0.24 8.41
CA ARG A 29 6.95 -1.47 8.57
C ARG A 29 6.60 -2.08 7.23
N ASP A 30 6.21 -1.25 6.27
CA ASP A 30 5.88 -1.69 4.92
C ASP A 30 7.10 -2.28 4.19
N GLU A 31 8.25 -1.60 4.25
CA GLU A 31 9.51 -2.08 3.68
C GLU A 31 9.94 -3.42 4.30
N LEU A 32 9.85 -3.54 5.63
CA LEU A 32 10.13 -4.81 6.31
C LEU A 32 9.13 -5.90 5.89
N GLY A 33 7.86 -5.56 5.73
CA GLY A 33 6.82 -6.45 5.23
C GLY A 33 7.15 -6.96 3.83
N MET A 34 7.54 -6.09 2.90
CA MET A 34 7.92 -6.45 1.55
C MET A 34 9.21 -7.29 1.50
N TYR A 35 10.18 -6.99 2.38
CA TYR A 35 11.33 -7.87 2.56
C TYR A 35 10.88 -9.28 3.00
N LEU A 36 10.02 -9.40 4.00
CA LEU A 36 9.49 -10.69 4.46
C LEU A 36 8.68 -11.43 3.39
N MET A 37 7.92 -10.70 2.55
CA MET A 37 7.24 -11.25 1.38
C MET A 37 8.23 -11.92 0.41
N SER A 38 9.36 -11.26 0.13
CA SER A 38 10.42 -11.83 -0.73
C SER A 38 11.03 -13.12 -0.16
N ARG A 39 10.94 -13.32 1.17
CA ARG A 39 11.40 -14.53 1.86
C ARG A 39 10.31 -15.60 1.99
N GLY A 40 9.11 -15.36 1.45
CA GLY A 40 7.96 -16.26 1.63
C GLY A 40 7.37 -16.26 3.04
N ALA A 41 7.80 -15.35 3.92
CA ALA A 41 7.42 -15.29 5.33
C ALA A 41 6.08 -14.54 5.51
N TYR A 42 5.04 -14.98 4.80
CA TYR A 42 3.81 -14.20 4.62
C TYR A 42 3.08 -13.86 5.92
N LYS A 43 2.97 -14.80 6.87
CA LYS A 43 2.31 -14.55 8.17
C LYS A 43 3.00 -13.43 8.96
N ILE A 44 4.33 -13.34 8.91
CA ILE A 44 5.08 -12.28 9.59
C ILE A 44 4.94 -10.98 8.82
N ALA A 45 5.00 -11.02 7.48
CA ALA A 45 4.79 -9.85 6.62
C ALA A 45 3.43 -9.19 6.90
N GLU A 46 2.37 -10.00 7.01
CA GLU A 46 1.02 -9.54 7.33
C GLU A 46 0.98 -8.68 8.61
N SER A 47 1.68 -9.10 9.66
CA SER A 47 1.76 -8.33 10.92
C SER A 47 2.38 -6.94 10.71
N GLN A 48 3.37 -6.82 9.82
CA GLN A 48 4.02 -5.56 9.53
C GLN A 48 3.12 -4.65 8.70
N PHE A 49 2.43 -5.19 7.69
CA PHE A 49 1.47 -4.41 6.91
C PHE A 49 0.29 -3.93 7.75
N ARG A 50 -0.25 -4.76 8.66
CA ARG A 50 -1.28 -4.33 9.62
C ARG A 50 -0.79 -3.16 10.48
N ARG A 51 0.49 -3.19 10.90
CA ARG A 51 1.09 -2.08 11.65
C ARG A 51 1.27 -0.83 10.79
N ALA A 52 1.70 -0.97 9.54
CA ALA A 52 1.83 0.14 8.59
C ALA A 52 0.47 0.83 8.37
N ILE A 53 -0.59 0.05 8.11
CA ILE A 53 -1.96 0.54 7.95
C ILE A 53 -2.46 1.24 9.22
N TRP A 54 -2.22 0.67 10.40
CA TRP A 54 -2.62 1.30 11.66
C TRP A 54 -1.93 2.67 11.87
N LEU A 55 -0.64 2.74 11.51
CA LEU A 55 0.17 3.96 11.64
C LEU A 55 -0.26 5.03 10.63
N ASN A 56 -0.63 4.63 9.41
CA ASN A 56 -1.11 5.52 8.38
C ASN A 56 -2.17 4.82 7.50
N PRO A 57 -3.45 4.94 7.84
CA PRO A 57 -4.53 4.28 7.10
C PRO A 57 -4.86 4.96 5.77
N PHE A 58 -4.19 6.06 5.42
CA PHE A 58 -4.44 6.83 4.20
C PHE A 58 -3.42 6.55 3.09
N GLU A 59 -2.32 5.88 3.41
CA GLU A 59 -1.36 5.38 2.42
C GLU A 59 -1.91 4.10 1.79
N TYR A 60 -2.36 4.20 0.53
CA TYR A 60 -3.01 3.11 -0.16
C TYR A 60 -2.06 1.94 -0.45
N ARG A 61 -0.75 2.21 -0.61
CA ARG A 61 0.26 1.17 -0.88
C ARG A 61 0.29 0.12 0.22
N PHE A 62 0.16 0.53 1.48
CA PHE A 62 0.16 -0.40 2.62
C PHE A 62 -1.00 -1.39 2.55
N VAL A 63 -2.17 -0.93 2.12
CA VAL A 63 -3.34 -1.79 1.94
C VAL A 63 -3.18 -2.69 0.71
N CYS A 64 -2.58 -2.20 -0.39
CA CYS A 64 -2.28 -3.03 -1.55
C CYS A 64 -1.25 -4.12 -1.24
N HIS A 65 -0.18 -3.83 -0.48
CA HIS A 65 0.79 -4.84 -0.05
C HIS A 65 0.18 -5.85 0.92
N MET A 66 -0.71 -5.42 1.82
CA MET A 66 -1.52 -6.33 2.64
C MET A 66 -2.39 -7.26 1.77
N ALA A 67 -3.10 -6.71 0.78
CA ALA A 67 -3.91 -7.51 -0.13
C ALA A 67 -3.07 -8.50 -0.95
N TRP A 68 -1.88 -8.08 -1.39
CA TRP A 68 -0.90 -8.94 -2.04
C TRP A 68 -0.43 -10.07 -1.12
N CYS A 69 -0.16 -9.77 0.15
CA CYS A 69 0.17 -10.76 1.17
C CYS A 69 -0.95 -11.81 1.33
N LEU A 70 -2.20 -11.38 1.46
CA LEU A 70 -3.35 -12.27 1.54
C LEU A 70 -3.50 -13.14 0.29
N TYR A 71 -3.31 -12.57 -0.90
CA TYR A 71 -3.33 -13.31 -2.16
C TYR A 71 -2.25 -14.39 -2.19
N LYS A 72 -1.01 -14.08 -1.76
CA LYS A 72 0.09 -15.06 -1.69
C LYS A 72 -0.12 -16.15 -0.63
N GLN A 73 -0.96 -15.90 0.37
CA GLN A 73 -1.40 -16.90 1.35
C GLN A 73 -2.60 -17.74 0.88
N GLY A 74 -3.16 -17.47 -0.31
CA GLY A 74 -4.33 -18.17 -0.85
C GLY A 74 -5.68 -17.57 -0.46
N PHE A 75 -5.70 -16.47 0.30
CA PHE A 75 -6.92 -15.78 0.73
C PHE A 75 -7.43 -14.82 -0.36
N HIS A 76 -7.69 -15.34 -1.56
CA HIS A 76 -7.99 -14.54 -2.75
C HIS A 76 -9.24 -13.66 -2.61
N LYS A 77 -10.30 -14.17 -1.97
CA LYS A 77 -11.54 -13.43 -1.75
C LYS A 77 -11.32 -12.20 -0.87
N GLU A 78 -10.55 -12.36 0.21
CA GLU A 78 -10.24 -11.27 1.13
C GLU A 78 -9.33 -10.24 0.48
N ALA A 79 -8.29 -10.69 -0.23
CA ALA A 79 -7.41 -9.82 -1.00
C ALA A 79 -8.19 -8.91 -1.96
N LYS A 80 -9.14 -9.48 -2.72
CA LYS A 80 -9.99 -8.73 -3.63
C LYS A 80 -10.86 -7.69 -2.92
N ASN A 81 -11.47 -8.07 -1.79
CA ASN A 81 -12.26 -7.13 -0.99
C ASN A 81 -11.45 -5.92 -0.52
N TYR A 82 -10.20 -6.12 -0.09
CA TYR A 82 -9.32 -5.00 0.29
C TYR A 82 -9.05 -4.06 -0.88
N ILE A 83 -8.75 -4.60 -2.07
CA ILE A 83 -8.52 -3.78 -3.26
C ILE A 83 -9.77 -3.00 -3.67
N ASP A 84 -10.94 -3.63 -3.63
CA ASP A 84 -12.19 -2.99 -4.05
C ASP A 84 -12.61 -1.87 -3.09
N GLN A 85 -12.30 -1.98 -1.80
CA GLN A 85 -12.58 -0.92 -0.81
C GLN A 85 -11.75 0.36 -1.01
N LEU A 86 -10.56 0.26 -1.61
CA LEU A 86 -9.67 1.42 -1.77
C LEU A 86 -10.18 2.43 -2.80
N ASN A 87 -11.13 2.05 -3.67
CA ASN A 87 -11.70 2.93 -4.71
C ASN A 87 -10.64 3.69 -5.53
N LEU A 88 -9.49 3.05 -5.81
CA LEU A 88 -8.38 3.68 -6.51
C LEU A 88 -8.69 3.84 -7.99
N GLN A 89 -8.38 5.02 -8.52
CA GLN A 89 -8.32 5.21 -9.96
C GLN A 89 -7.00 4.64 -10.48
N VAL A 90 -7.06 3.52 -11.21
CA VAL A 90 -5.89 2.75 -11.70
C VAL A 90 -4.91 3.58 -12.55
N GLN A 91 -5.36 4.70 -13.11
CA GLN A 91 -4.54 5.65 -13.87
C GLN A 91 -3.60 6.51 -13.01
N HIS A 92 -3.82 6.59 -11.68
CA HIS A 92 -3.06 7.45 -10.76
C HIS A 92 -2.17 6.68 -9.79
N VAL A 93 -2.14 5.35 -9.89
CA VAL A 93 -1.23 4.50 -9.10
C VAL A 93 0.05 4.20 -9.89
N ASP A 94 1.13 3.93 -9.16
CA ASP A 94 2.38 3.47 -9.74
C ASP A 94 2.25 2.08 -10.41
N GLU A 95 3.29 1.68 -11.14
CA GLU A 95 3.29 0.46 -11.93
C GLU A 95 3.23 -0.82 -11.09
N GLU A 96 3.89 -0.81 -9.93
CA GLU A 96 3.87 -1.92 -8.98
C GLU A 96 2.45 -2.17 -8.48
N ILE A 97 1.78 -1.14 -7.97
CA ILE A 97 0.42 -1.27 -7.46
C ILE A 97 -0.56 -1.64 -8.58
N ARG A 98 -0.37 -1.13 -9.80
CA ARG A 98 -1.18 -1.55 -10.95
C ARG A 98 -1.07 -3.06 -11.20
N THR A 99 0.15 -3.59 -11.14
CA THR A 99 0.42 -5.02 -11.32
C THR A 99 -0.26 -5.85 -10.24
N ILE A 100 -0.12 -5.45 -8.96
CA ILE A 100 -0.76 -6.13 -7.84
C ILE A 100 -2.28 -6.15 -8.00
N ILE A 101 -2.89 -5.00 -8.33
CA ILE A 101 -4.34 -4.91 -8.53
C ILE A 101 -4.80 -5.84 -9.66
N HIS A 102 -4.05 -5.90 -10.77
CA HIS A 102 -4.37 -6.79 -11.89
C HIS A 102 -4.33 -8.26 -11.49
N LEU A 103 -3.29 -8.68 -10.76
CA LEU A 103 -3.13 -10.07 -10.31
C LEU A 103 -4.17 -10.52 -9.28
N ILE A 104 -4.67 -9.60 -8.45
CA ILE A 104 -5.70 -9.91 -7.45
C ILE A 104 -7.10 -9.95 -8.09
N LYS A 105 -7.35 -9.17 -9.14
CA LYS A 105 -8.67 -9.06 -9.77
C LYS A 105 -8.94 -10.14 -10.82
N ASN A 106 -7.88 -10.68 -11.44
CA ASN A 106 -7.94 -11.76 -12.43
C ASN A 106 -7.62 -13.12 -11.80
#